data_AF-A0A392QV64-F1
#
_entry.id   AF-A0A392QV64-F1
#
_cell.length_a   1.000
_cell.length_b   1.000
_cell.length_c   1.000
_cell.angle_alpha   90.00
_cell.angle_beta   90.00
_cell.angle_gamma   90.00
#
_symmetry.space_group_name_H-M   'P 1'
#
loop_
_entity.id
_entity.type
_entity.pdbx_description
1 polymer ?
#
loop_
_entity_poly.entity_id
_entity_poly.type
_entity_poly.pdbx_seq_one_letter_code
_entity_poly.pdbx_strand_id
1 'polypeptide(L)' 'MYNGGAAGLTFWSPNVNIFRDPRWGRGQETPGEDPTLAAKYAASYVQGLQGNGAGNRLKVAACCKHYTAYDLDNWNGV' A
#
# COMPACT_ATOMS: atom_id res chain seq x y z
N MET A 1 14.44 14.12 -2.34
CA MET A 1 14.31 12.75 -1.78
C MET A 1 15.57 12.01 -2.18
N TYR A 2 16.58 12.01 -1.31
CA TYR A 2 17.78 11.23 -1.50
C TYR A 2 17.77 10.19 -0.38
N ASN A 3 17.39 8.96 -0.70
CA ASN A 3 17.54 7.83 0.23
C ASN A 3 19.03 7.42 0.35
N GLY A 4 19.94 8.39 0.46
CA GLY A 4 21.38 8.21 0.44
C GLY A 4 21.96 7.47 -0.79
N GLY A 5 21.15 7.26 -1.85
CA GLY A 5 21.52 6.39 -2.98
C GLY A 5 21.47 4.89 -2.67
N ALA A 6 20.95 4.48 -1.50
CA ALA A 6 21.01 3.10 -1.01
C ALA A 6 19.83 2.22 -1.43
N ALA A 7 18.76 2.77 -2.01
CA ALA A 7 17.63 1.98 -2.51
C ALA A 7 17.20 2.41 -3.92
N GLY A 8 16.55 1.48 -4.61
CA GLY A 8 15.96 1.71 -5.94
C GLY A 8 14.79 2.68 -5.92
N LEU A 9 14.27 2.97 -7.11
CA LEU A 9 13.15 3.89 -7.32
C LEU A 9 11.78 3.20 -7.23
N THR A 10 11.71 1.91 -6.92
CA THR A 10 10.47 1.14 -6.87
C THR A 10 10.22 0.64 -5.45
N PHE A 11 9.05 0.96 -4.91
CA PHE A 11 8.64 0.56 -3.56
C PHE A 11 7.38 -0.29 -3.63
N TRP A 12 7.41 -1.43 -2.94
CA TRP A 12 6.27 -2.36 -2.88
C TRP A 12 5.31 -1.96 -1.76
N SER A 13 4.70 -0.77 -1.90
CA SER A 13 3.76 -0.19 -0.95
C SER A 13 2.79 0.78 -1.67
N PRO A 14 1.59 1.04 -1.09
CA PRO A 14 1.05 0.52 0.17
C PRO A 14 0.37 -0.86 0.05
N ASN A 15 0.23 -1.55 1.18
CA ASN A 15 -0.72 -2.66 1.31
C ASN A 15 -2.13 -2.07 1.56
N VAL A 16 -3.09 -2.39 0.68
CA VAL A 16 -4.44 -1.81 0.63
C VAL A 16 -5.54 -2.84 0.90
N ASN A 17 -5.19 -4.03 1.40
CA ASN A 17 -6.16 -5.03 1.84
C ASN A 17 -6.98 -4.52 3.03
N ILE A 18 -8.21 -5.03 3.17
CA ILE A 18 -9.13 -4.61 4.22
C ILE A 18 -8.97 -5.55 5.41
N PHE A 19 -8.54 -5.04 6.56
CA PHE A 19 -8.22 -5.89 7.70
C PHE A 19 -9.47 -6.32 8.47
N ARG A 20 -10.08 -7.45 8.10
CA ARG A 20 -11.30 -7.96 8.75
C ARG A 20 -11.09 -9.22 9.58
N ASP A 21 -9.88 -9.77 9.59
CA ASP A 21 -9.51 -10.90 10.43
C ASP A 21 -8.30 -10.55 11.31
N PRO A 22 -8.46 -10.30 12.62
CA PRO A 22 -7.35 -9.93 13.49
C PRO A 22 -6.30 -11.03 13.66
N ARG A 23 -6.57 -12.27 13.23
CA ARG A 23 -5.60 -13.37 13.22
C ARG A 23 -4.64 -13.28 12.05
N TRP A 24 -4.99 -12.51 11.02
CA TRP A 24 -4.17 -12.32 9.83
C TRP A 24 -2.87 -11.60 10.21
N GLY A 25 -1.74 -12.30 10.14
CA GLY A 25 -0.43 -11.83 10.62
C GLY A 25 0.18 -10.66 9.85
N ARG A 26 -0.54 -10.14 8.85
CA ARG A 26 -0.16 -8.98 8.04
C ARG A 26 -1.05 -7.76 8.27
N GLY A 27 -1.94 -7.81 9.28
CA GLY A 27 -2.84 -6.71 9.63
C GLY A 27 -2.13 -5.38 9.84
N GLN A 28 -0.94 -5.39 10.47
CA GLN A 28 -0.10 -4.21 10.72
C GLN A 28 0.37 -3.48 9.46
N GLU A 29 0.27 -4.11 8.29
CA GLU A 29 0.69 -3.52 7.02
C GLU A 29 -0.40 -2.66 6.37
N THR A 30 -1.64 -2.76 6.86
CA THR A 30 -2.83 -2.13 6.26
C THR A 30 -3.38 -1.02 7.16
N PRO A 31 -4.16 -0.07 6.60
CA PRO A 31 -4.74 1.03 7.37
C PRO A 31 -6.00 0.66 8.19
N GLY A 32 -6.39 -0.62 8.23
CA GLY A 32 -7.51 -1.11 9.05
C GLY A 32 -8.68 -1.74 8.26
N GLU A 33 -9.83 -1.83 8.90
CA GLU A 33 -11.00 -2.60 8.43
C GLU A 33 -11.99 -1.82 7.54
N ASP A 34 -11.88 -0.48 7.51
CA ASP A 34 -12.81 0.39 6.79
C ASP A 34 -12.34 0.69 5.36
N PRO A 35 -13.12 0.32 4.32
CA PRO A 35 -12.76 0.57 2.93
C PRO A 35 -12.63 2.06 2.58
N THR A 36 -13.42 2.92 3.21
CA THR A 36 -13.39 4.37 2.91
C THR A 36 -12.09 5.00 3.40
N LEU A 37 -11.67 4.66 4.62
CA LEU A 37 -10.41 5.06 5.21
C LEU A 37 -9.24 4.48 4.41
N ALA A 38 -9.29 3.18 4.08
CA ALA A 38 -8.24 2.51 3.32
C ALA A 38 -8.01 3.17 1.95
N ALA A 39 -9.08 3.53 1.24
CA ALA A 39 -8.99 4.22 -0.05
C ALA A 39 -8.34 5.61 0.07
N LYS A 40 -8.75 6.41 1.06
CA LYS A 40 -8.18 7.75 1.31
C LYS A 40 -6.71 7.67 1.71
N TYR A 41 -6.36 6.70 2.56
CA TYR A 41 -4.99 6.41 2.96
C TYR A 41 -4.13 6.05 1.75
N ALA A 42 -4.59 5.08 0.94
CA ALA A 42 -3.85 4.60 -0.23
C ALA A 42 -3.59 5.72 -1.24
N ALA A 43 -4.61 6.54 -1.55
CA ALA A 43 -4.45 7.68 -2.46
C ALA A 43 -3.40 8.67 -1.95
N SER A 44 -3.46 9.03 -0.67
CA SER A 44 -2.51 9.95 -0.04
C SER A 44 -1.09 9.37 0.00
N TYR A 45 -0.96 8.08 0.29
CA TYR A 45 0.33 7.37 0.33
C TYR A 45 1.00 7.37 -1.05
N VAL A 46 0.25 7.00 -2.10
CA VAL A 46 0.74 6.97 -3.48
C VAL A 46 1.14 8.37 -3.94
N GLN A 47 0.34 9.40 -3.66
CA GLN A 47 0.68 10.79 -3.97
C GLN A 47 1.96 11.24 -3.26
N GLY A 48 2.14 10.88 -1.99
CA GLY A 48 3.34 11.19 -1.21
C GLY A 48 4.60 10.56 -1.80
N LEU A 49 4.53 9.29 -2.17
CA LEU A 49 5.65 8.56 -2.79
C LEU A 49 5.98 9.09 -4.18
N GLN A 50 4.98 9.20 -5.04
CA GLN A 50 5.19 9.55 -6.45
C GLN A 50 5.49 11.04 -6.64
N GLY A 51 5.05 11.87 -5.71
CA GLY A 51 5.11 13.32 -5.83
C GLY A 51 4.15 13.86 -6.89
N ASN A 52 4.17 15.18 -7.06
CA ASN A 52 3.20 15.90 -7.90
C ASN A 52 3.72 16.13 -9.35
N GLY A 53 4.58 15.26 -9.87
CA GLY A 53 5.08 15.37 -11.25
C GLY A 53 6.00 16.56 -11.53
N ALA A 54 6.72 17.08 -10.53
CA ALA A 54 7.69 18.16 -10.72
C ALA A 54 8.73 17.75 -11.78
N GLY A 55 8.76 18.47 -12.90
CA GLY A 55 9.65 18.14 -14.03
C GLY A 55 9.27 16.89 -14.82
N ASN A 56 7.98 16.49 -14.81
CA ASN A 56 7.44 15.33 -15.55
C ASN A 56 8.10 13.99 -15.17
N ARG A 57 8.48 13.83 -13.90
CA ARG A 57 9.08 12.61 -13.35
C ARG A 57 8.45 12.25 -12.01
N LEU A 58 8.38 10.95 -11.74
CA LEU A 58 8.05 10.43 -10.41
C LEU A 58 9.23 10.62 -9.46
N LYS A 59 8.96 10.87 -8.17
CA LYS A 59 10.00 10.82 -7.13
C LYS A 59 10.44 9.38 -6.87
N VAL A 60 9.48 8.48 -6.65
CA VAL A 60 9.62 7.02 -6.68
C VAL A 60 8.33 6.40 -7.23
N ALA A 61 8.37 5.15 -7.69
CA ALA A 61 7.20 4.38 -8.12
C ALA A 61 6.59 3.62 -6.93
N ALA A 62 5.30 3.87 -6.67
CA ALA A 62 4.51 3.10 -5.72
C ALA A 62 3.95 1.83 -6.39
N CYS A 63 3.66 0.81 -5.59
CA CYS A 63 3.06 -0.43 -6.06
C CYS A 63 2.02 -0.89 -5.03
N CYS A 64 0.76 -0.56 -5.29
CA CYS A 64 -0.36 -1.01 -4.47
C CYS A 64 -0.42 -2.55 -4.48
N LYS A 65 -0.57 -3.13 -3.30
CA LYS A 65 -0.65 -4.58 -3.11
C LYS A 65 -1.62 -4.92 -1.97
N HIS A 66 -2.06 -6.14 -1.76
CA HIS A 66 -1.93 -7.28 -2.66
C HIS A 66 -3.29 -7.43 -3.33
N TYR A 67 -3.35 -7.13 -4.62
CA TYR A 67 -4.59 -7.17 -5.37
C TYR A 67 -5.06 -8.62 -5.54
N THR A 68 -6.21 -9.05 -5.03
CA THR A 68 -7.15 -8.41 -4.08
C THR A 68 -7.59 -9.43 -3.02
N ALA A 69 -8.25 -8.98 -1.93
CA ALA A 69 -8.80 -9.83 -0.88
C ALA A 69 -7.80 -10.79 -0.21
N TYR A 70 -6.53 -10.42 -0.21
CA TYR A 70 -5.41 -11.18 0.37
C TYR A 70 -5.43 -11.23 1.91
N ASP A 71 -6.36 -10.52 2.54
CA ASP A 71 -6.69 -10.64 3.97
C ASP A 71 -7.50 -11.91 4.31
N LEU A 72 -8.06 -12.58 3.30
CA LEU A 72 -8.90 -13.76 3.47
C LEU A 72 -8.08 -15.05 3.33
N ASP A 73 -7.32 -15.42 4.37
CA ASP A 73 -6.46 -16.60 4.37
C ASP A 73 -7.22 -17.95 4.34
N ASN A 74 -8.51 -17.98 4.66
CA ASN A 74 -9.34 -19.19 4.66
C ASN A 74 -10.80 -18.87 4.27
N TRP A 75 -11.00 -18.39 3.05
CA TRP A 75 -12.32 -18.02 2.57
C TRP A 75 -13.10 -19.26 2.17
N ASN A 76 -14.17 -19.59 2.91
CA ASN A 76 -15.00 -20.79 2.67
C ASN A 76 -14.22 -22.13 2.66
N GLY A 77 -13.13 -22.23 3.43
CA GLY A 77 -12.34 -23.46 3.48
C GLY A 77 -11.28 -23.58 2.39
N VAL A 78 -10.99 -22.48 1.67
CA VAL A 78 -10.02 -22.38 0.57
C VAL A 78 -8.92 -21.39 0.93
#